data_AF-A0A367LYA1-F1
#
_entry.id   AF-A0A367LYA1-F1
#
_cell.length_a   1.000
_cell.length_b   1.000
_cell.length_c   1.000
_cell.angle_alpha   90.00
_cell.angle_beta   90.00
_cell.angle_gamma   90.00
#
_symmetry.space_group_name_H-M   'P 1'
#
loop_
_entity.id
_entity.type
_entity.pdbx_description
1 polymer ?
#
loop_
_entity_poly.entity_id
_entity_poly.type
_entity_poly.pdbx_seq_one_letter_code
_entity_poly.pdbx_strand_id
1 'polypeptide(L)' 'MSAGDVSNSEFVGSLYRDHRGWLLAWLNRNLGCRQRAEDLSQDTFVRLLGRPELPGLREPRAFLAKVARGLLID' A
#
# COMPACT_ATOMS: atom_id res chain seq x y z
N MET A 1 8.09 5.13 -29.58
CA MET A 1 8.26 4.87 -28.13
C MET A 1 6.92 5.13 -27.49
N SER A 2 6.11 4.10 -27.27
CA SER A 2 4.77 4.27 -26.69
C SER A 2 4.90 4.37 -25.17
N ALA A 3 4.70 5.57 -24.65
CA ALA A 3 4.40 5.77 -23.23
C ALA A 3 2.99 5.23 -22.99
N GLY A 4 2.86 3.98 -22.54
CA GLY A 4 1.57 3.35 -22.33
C GLY A 4 1.74 2.08 -21.50
N ASP A 5 1.07 2.08 -20.36
CA ASP A 5 1.06 1.07 -19.30
C ASP A 5 2.36 0.94 -18.49
N VAL A 6 2.49 1.83 -17.49
CA VAL A 6 3.27 1.49 -16.29
C VAL A 6 2.71 0.18 -15.77
N SER A 7 3.52 -0.86 -15.73
CA SER A 7 3.07 -2.16 -15.23
C SER A 7 2.54 -1.98 -13.81
N ASN A 8 1.48 -2.71 -13.43
CA ASN A 8 0.92 -2.61 -12.08
C ASN A 8 2.01 -2.79 -11.00
N SER A 9 2.97 -3.67 -11.25
CA SER A 9 4.14 -3.88 -10.38
C SER A 9 5.03 -2.64 -10.24
N GLU A 10 5.25 -1.88 -11.32
CA GLU A 10 6.03 -0.64 -11.29
C GLU A 10 5.29 0.46 -10.54
N PHE A 11 3.97 0.58 -10.75
CA PHE A 11 3.14 1.53 -10.04
C PHE A 11 3.09 1.24 -8.54
N VAL A 12 2.91 -0.03 -8.15
CA VAL A 12 3.01 -0.48 -6.76
C VAL A 12 4.42 -0.21 -6.20
N GLY A 13 5.46 -0.42 -7.00
CA GLY A 13 6.83 -0.08 -6.64
C GLY A 13 7.01 1.40 -6.30
N SER A 14 6.38 2.31 -7.04
CA SER A 14 6.36 3.75 -6.70
C SER A 14 5.63 3.98 -5.38
N LEU A 15 4.41 3.45 -5.23
CA LEU A 15 3.63 3.59 -3.99
C LEU A 15 4.40 3.07 -2.77
N TYR A 16 5.11 1.96 -2.91
CA TYR A 16 5.94 1.39 -1.85
C TYR A 16 7.05 2.35 -1.43
N ARG A 17 7.86 2.84 -2.38
CA ARG A 17 8.96 3.76 -2.09
C ARG A 17 8.44 5.08 -1.49
N ASP A 18 7.36 5.61 -2.04
CA ASP A 18 6.87 6.95 -1.70
C ASP A 18 6.04 6.97 -0.41
N HIS A 19 5.43 5.84 -0.02
CA HIS A 19 4.43 5.82 1.04
C HIS A 19 4.61 4.74 2.12
N ARG A 20 5.53 3.77 1.97
CA ARG A 20 5.76 2.76 3.03
C ARG A 20 6.10 3.39 4.37
N GLY A 21 7.03 4.36 4.41
CA GLY A 21 7.44 4.99 5.66
C GLY A 21 6.28 5.68 6.37
N TRP A 22 5.44 6.38 5.60
CA TRP A 22 4.23 7.01 6.12
C TRP A 22 3.21 5.97 6.61
N LEU A 23 2.94 4.92 5.82
CA LEU A 23 1.97 3.88 6.19
C LEU A 23 2.42 3.15 7.45
N LEU A 24 3.70 2.80 7.55
CA LEU A 24 4.27 2.17 8.74
C LEU A 24 4.13 3.06 9.98
N ALA A 25 4.43 4.36 9.87
CA ALA A 25 4.25 5.30 10.98
C ALA A 25 2.78 5.44 11.38
N TRP A 26 1.88 5.50 10.40
CA TRP A 26 0.44 5.53 10.63
C TRP A 26 -0.02 4.24 11.34
N LEU A 27 0.34 3.05 10.85
CA LEU A 27 0.01 1.77 11.45
C LEU A 27 0.56 1.62 12.86
N ASN A 28 1.81 2.01 13.10
CA ASN A 28 2.42 2.01 14.43
C ASN A 28 1.59 2.81 15.45
N ARG A 29 1.09 3.98 15.05
CA ARG A 29 0.25 4.83 15.92
C ARG A 29 -1.13 4.22 16.19
N ASN A 30 -1.68 3.45 15.26
CA ASN A 30 -3.01 2.83 15.42
C ASN A 30 -2.94 1.48 16.16
N LEU A 31 -1.87 0.71 15.99
CA LEU A 31 -1.76 -0.65 16.55
C LEU A 31 -0.96 -0.73 17.85
N GLY A 32 -0.10 0.26 18.12
CA GLY A 32 0.79 0.26 19.29
C GLY A 32 1.84 -0.87 19.29
N CYS A 33 1.98 -1.61 18.18
CA CYS A 33 2.87 -2.76 18.06
C CYS A 33 3.62 -2.70 16.73
N ARG A 34 4.96 -2.58 16.81
CA ARG A 34 5.80 -2.34 15.63
C ARG A 34 5.87 -3.53 14.69
N GLN A 35 5.97 -4.73 15.23
CA GLN A 35 6.02 -5.96 14.43
C GLN A 35 4.73 -6.11 13.61
N ARG A 36 3.57 -5.98 14.26
CA ARG A 36 2.27 -6.02 13.57
C ARG A 36 2.11 -4.91 12.53
N ALA A 37 2.66 -3.71 12.77
CA ALA A 37 2.63 -2.63 11.81
C ALA A 37 3.54 -2.89 10.59
N GLU A 38 4.70 -3.52 10.80
CA GLU A 38 5.61 -3.94 9.72
C GLU A 38 4.96 -5.03 8.86
N ASP A 39 4.41 -6.08 9.49
CA ASP A 39 3.72 -7.17 8.80
C ASP A 39 2.54 -6.66 7.96
N LEU A 40 1.64 -5.88 8.58
CA LEU A 40 0.46 -5.35 7.90
C LEU A 40 0.82 -4.35 6.79
N SER A 41 1.91 -3.60 6.96
CA SER A 41 2.41 -2.76 5.88
C SER A 41 2.86 -3.61 4.69
N GLN A 42 3.54 -4.73 4.91
CA GLN A 42 3.96 -5.62 3.82
C GLN A 42 2.76 -6.28 3.15
N ASP A 43 1.84 -6.84 3.94
CA ASP A 43 0.62 -7.47 3.43
C ASP A 43 -0.21 -6.52 2.58
N THR A 44 -0.24 -5.23 2.95
CA THR A 44 -0.90 -4.19 2.14
C THR A 44 -0.31 -4.16 0.73
N PHE A 45 1.01 -4.07 0.58
CA PHE A 45 1.65 -3.98 -0.73
C PHE A 45 1.62 -5.30 -1.50
N VAL A 46 1.78 -6.45 -0.82
CA VAL A 46 1.59 -7.78 -1.44
C VAL A 46 0.17 -7.92 -2.00
N ARG A 47 -0.85 -7.48 -1.26
CA ARG A 47 -2.24 -7.48 -1.74
C ARG A 47 -2.45 -6.53 -2.93
N LEU A 48 -1.68 -5.45 -3.06
CA LEU A 48 -1.74 -4.59 -4.25
C LEU A 48 -1.06 -5.23 -5.47
N LEU A 49 0.07 -5.92 -5.28
CA LEU A 49 0.75 -6.65 -6.35
C LEU A 49 -0.13 -7.77 -6.94
N GLY A 50 -0.95 -8.40 -6.12
CA GLY A 50 -1.90 -9.43 -6.56
C GLY A 50 -3.14 -8.90 -7.30
N ARG A 51 -3.30 -7.57 -7.43
CA ARG A 51 -4.45 -7.01 -8.16
C ARG A 51 -4.14 -6.95 -9.67
N PRO A 52 -5.12 -7.28 -10.53
CA PRO A 52 -4.94 -7.17 -11.98
C PRO A 52 -4.78 -5.70 -12.42
N GLU A 53 -5.44 -4.78 -11.73
CA GLU A 53 -5.41 -3.35 -12.01
C GLU A 53 -5.57 -2.54 -10.72
N LEU A 54 -4.90 -1.39 -10.65
CA LEU A 54 -5.11 -0.39 -9.60
C LEU A 54 -5.86 0.81 -10.15
N PRO A 55 -6.80 1.38 -9.38
CA PRO A 55 -7.51 2.57 -9.80
C PRO A 55 -6.55 3.75 -9.91
N GLY A 56 -6.86 4.72 -10.77
CA GLY A 56 -6.16 6.00 -10.80
C GLY A 56 -6.22 6.68 -9.42
N LEU A 57 -5.10 6.66 -8.68
CA LEU A 57 -5.05 7.14 -7.31
C LEU A 57 -4.83 8.66 -7.26
N ARG A 58 -5.88 9.41 -6.93
CA ARG A 58 -5.75 10.84 -6.56
C ARG A 58 -5.25 11.04 -5.14
N GLU A 59 -5.56 10.08 -4.26
CA GLU A 59 -5.21 10.11 -2.84
C GLU A 59 -4.54 8.80 -2.39
N PRO A 60 -3.25 8.59 -2.74
CA PRO A 60 -2.55 7.33 -2.47
C PRO A 60 -2.56 6.91 -1.00
N ARG A 61 -2.32 7.87 -0.09
CA ARG A 61 -2.29 7.62 1.36
C ARG A 61 -3.64 7.15 1.91
N ALA A 62 -4.74 7.80 1.49
CA ALA A 62 -6.09 7.42 1.93
C ALA A 62 -6.46 6.01 1.43
N PHE A 63 -6.12 5.72 0.18
CA PHE A 63 -6.30 4.39 -0.40
C PHE A 63 -5.50 3.32 0.36
N LEU A 64 -4.20 3.54 0.60
CA LEU A 64 -3.35 2.60 1.34
C LEU A 64 -3.89 2.34 2.75
N ALA A 65 -4.30 3.38 3.48
CA ALA A 65 -4.89 3.21 4.80
C ALA A 65 -6.22 2.45 4.75
N LYS A 66 -7.04 2.63 3.70
CA LYS A 66 -8.28 1.85 3.51
C LYS A 66 -7.97 0.37 3.30
N VAL A 67 -6.99 0.04 2.47
CA VAL A 67 -6.59 -1.36 2.23
C VAL A 67 -6.04 -1.99 3.50
N ALA A 68 -5.13 -1.31 4.20
CA ALA A 68 -4.56 -1.79 5.46
C ALA A 68 -5.61 -1.99 6.56
N ARG A 69 -6.63 -1.13 6.64
CA ARG A 69 -7.77 -1.33 7.57
C ARG A 69 -8.62 -2.52 7.20
N GLY A 70 -8.85 -2.77 5.90
CA GLY A 70 -9.57 -3.97 5.45
C GLY A 70 -8.88 -5.25 5.93
N LEU A 71 -7.55 -5.28 5.84
CA LEU A 71 -6.72 -6.40 6.32
C LEU A 71 -6.74 -6.63 7.84
N LEU A 72 -7.19 -5.65 8.65
CA LEU A 72 -7.35 -5.84 10.10
C LEU A 72 -8.69 -6.49 10.47
N ILE A 73 -9.65 -6.47 9.55
CA ILE A 73 -11.02 -6.95 9.75
C ILE A 73 -11.22 -8.31 9.08
N ASP A 74 -10.52 -8.55 7.96
CA ASP A 74 -10.42 -9.85 7.27
C ASP A 74 -9.75 -10.92 8.16
#